data_AF-A0A919B1Y4-F1
#
_entry.id   AF-A0A919B1Y4-F1
#
_cell.length_a   1.000
_cell.length_b   1.000
_cell.length_c   1.000
_cell.angle_alpha   90.00
_cell.angle_beta   90.00
_cell.angle_gamma   90.00
#
_symmetry.space_group_name_H-M   'P 1'
#
loop_
_entity.id
_entity.type
_entity.pdbx_description
1 polymer ?
#
loop_
_entity_poly.entity_id
_entity_poly.type
_entity_poly.pdbx_seq_one_letter_code
_entity_poly.pdbx_strand_id
1 'polypeptide(L)' 'MNGPAAPAAESTRPYPGQLELFRVQVRSHLTIDYVRPDGGPLTSADFDRLARVARAALTREGDCP' A
#
# COMPACT_ATOMS: atom_id res chain seq x y z
N MET A 1 11.27 -2.19 -39.74
CA MET A 1 10.84 -2.86 -38.50
C MET A 1 9.66 -2.08 -37.93
N ASN A 2 8.45 -2.64 -37.94
CA ASN A 2 7.29 -2.11 -37.21
C ASN A 2 6.74 -3.26 -36.37
N GLY A 3 6.85 -3.15 -35.04
CA GLY A 3 6.27 -4.13 -34.10
C GLY A 3 4.75 -3.96 -34.01
N PRO A 4 4.00 -5.01 -33.62
CA PRO A 4 2.55 -4.93 -33.54
C PRO A 4 2.12 -3.93 -32.45
N ALA A 5 1.21 -3.02 -32.81
CA ALA A 5 0.58 -2.09 -31.89
C ALA A 5 -0.16 -2.85 -30.77
N ALA A 6 0.06 -2.47 -29.52
CA ALA A 6 -0.65 -3.02 -28.37
C ALA A 6 -2.16 -2.72 -28.49
N PRO A 7 -3.05 -3.67 -28.16
CA PRO A 7 -4.49 -3.43 -28.23
C PRO A 7 -4.89 -2.34 -27.23
N ALA A 8 -5.76 -1.44 -27.66
CA ALA A 8 -6.34 -0.40 -26.82
C ALA A 8 -7.08 -1.05 -25.64
N ALA A 9 -6.80 -0.59 -24.42
CA ALA A 9 -7.52 -1.03 -23.23
C ALA A 9 -8.97 -0.54 -23.31
N GLU A 10 -9.88 -1.42 -23.71
CA GLU A 10 -11.31 -1.14 -23.70
C GLU A 10 -11.79 -1.12 -22.24
N SER A 11 -12.29 0.04 -21.79
CA SER A 11 -12.88 0.17 -20.45
C SER A 11 -14.23 -0.52 -20.42
N THR A 12 -14.24 -1.81 -20.08
CA THR A 12 -15.45 -2.55 -19.74
C THR A 12 -16.15 -1.87 -18.58
N ARG A 13 -17.39 -1.42 -18.80
CA ARG A 13 -18.22 -0.87 -17.71
C ARG A 13 -18.38 -1.97 -16.65
N PRO A 14 -18.11 -1.68 -15.36
CA PRO A 14 -18.24 -2.68 -14.32
C PRO A 14 -19.68 -3.19 -14.27
N TYR A 15 -19.86 -4.51 -14.44
CA TYR A 15 -21.16 -5.16 -14.31
C TYR A 15 -21.53 -5.25 -12.83
N PRO A 16 -22.77 -4.95 -12.40
CA PRO A 16 -23.19 -5.19 -11.02
C PRO A 16 -23.07 -6.70 -10.72
N GLY A 17 -22.15 -7.06 -9.81
CA GLY A 17 -21.78 -8.45 -9.52
C GLY A 17 -20.37 -8.85 -9.95
N GLN A 18 -19.68 -8.05 -10.78
CA GLN A 18 -18.30 -8.33 -11.19
C GLN A 18 -17.32 -8.42 -10.02
N LEU A 19 -17.63 -7.71 -8.92
CA LEU A 19 -16.85 -7.73 -7.69
C LEU A 19 -17.27 -8.83 -6.70
N GLU A 20 -18.36 -9.58 -6.93
CA GLU A 20 -18.77 -10.67 -6.03
C GLU A 20 -17.76 -11.83 -6.02
N LEU A 21 -17.02 -12.00 -7.11
CA LEU A 21 -15.91 -12.94 -7.19
C LEU A 21 -14.66 -12.46 -6.42
N PHE A 22 -14.58 -11.17 -6.09
CA PHE A 22 -13.46 -10.57 -5.39
C PHE A 22 -13.83 -10.35 -3.92
N ARG A 23 -13.17 -11.08 -3.03
CA ARG A 23 -13.32 -10.83 -1.59
C ARG A 23 -12.72 -9.47 -1.24
N VAL A 24 -13.57 -8.48 -0.99
CA VAL A 24 -13.15 -7.18 -0.46
C VAL A 24 -12.79 -7.36 1.01
N GLN A 25 -11.50 -7.30 1.33
CA GLN A 25 -11.02 -7.25 2.71
C GLN A 25 -10.66 -5.81 3.07
N VAL A 26 -11.41 -5.23 4.00
CA VAL A 26 -11.01 -3.96 4.64
C VAL A 26 -9.84 -4.27 5.56
N ARG A 27 -8.69 -3.63 5.34
CA ARG A 27 -7.50 -3.76 6.18
C ARG A 27 -7.13 -2.37 6.71
N SER A 28 -6.79 -2.28 7.99
CA SER A 28 -6.16 -1.08 8.53
C SER A 28 -4.88 -0.80 7.75
N HIS A 29 -4.73 0.43 7.26
CA HIS A 29 -3.52 0.89 6.59
C HIS A 29 -2.86 1.96 7.46
N LEU A 30 -1.52 1.91 7.54
CA LEU A 30 -0.72 2.87 8.27
C LEU A 30 0.21 3.59 7.29
N THR A 31 0.11 4.91 7.25
CA THR A 31 1.04 5.78 6.51
C THR A 31 1.97 6.45 7.52
N ILE A 32 3.28 6.42 7.25
CA ILE A 32 4.28 7.10 8.07
C ILE A 32 5.09 8.04 7.17
N ASP A 33 4.92 9.34 7.39
CA ASP A 33 5.74 10.35 6.76
C ASP A 33 7.04 10.52 7.56
N TYR A 34 8.16 10.21 6.93
CA TYR A 34 9.47 10.29 7.57
C TYR A 34 10.47 11.04 6.69
N VAL A 35 11.07 12.07 7.27
CA VAL A 35 12.15 12.85 6.68
C VAL A 35 13.34 12.75 7.61
N ARG A 36 14.50 12.34 7.09
CA ARG A 36 15.72 12.39 7.91
C ARG A 36 16.12 13.84 8.13
N PRO A 37 16.48 14.21 9.37
CA PRO A 37 16.80 15.60 9.70
C PRO A 37 18.07 16.11 9.03
N ASP A 38 18.98 15.21 8.65
CA ASP A 38 20.21 15.53 7.92
C ASP A 38 20.00 15.66 6.40
N GLY A 39 18.78 15.39 5.90
CA GLY A 39 18.47 15.37 4.48
C GLY A 39 19.18 14.25 3.69
N GLY A 40 19.87 13.35 4.38
CA GLY A 40 20.59 12.24 3.76
C GLY A 40 19.64 11.13 3.32
N PRO A 41 20.14 10.16 2.53
CA PRO A 41 19.36 9.01 2.11
C PRO A 41 18.89 8.19 3.31
N LEU A 42 17.79 7.45 3.14
CA LEU A 42 17.32 6.50 4.13
C LEU A 42 18.32 5.37 4.31
N THR A 43 18.62 5.04 5.56
CA THR A 43 19.53 3.96 5.93
C THR A 43 18.76 2.74 6.46
N SER A 44 19.42 1.59 6.52
CA SER A 44 18.85 0.38 7.16
C SER A 44 18.40 0.64 8.60
N ALA A 45 19.14 1.45 9.36
CA ALA A 45 18.78 1.82 10.72
C ALA A 45 17.48 2.64 10.80
N ASP A 46 17.24 3.51 9.81
CA ASP A 46 15.96 4.24 9.69
C ASP A 46 14.81 3.26 9.42
N PHE A 47 15.00 2.30 8.51
CA PHE A 47 14.00 1.26 8.24
C PHE A 47 13.69 0.40 9.46
N ASP A 48 14.71 -0.01 10.23
CA ASP A 48 14.52 -0.78 11.48
C ASP A 48 13.74 0.01 12.52
N ARG A 49 13.95 1.34 12.58
CA ARG A 49 13.19 2.24 13.44
C ARG A 49 11.74 2.35 12.96
N LEU A 50 11.51 2.59 11.67
CA LEU A 50 10.16 2.69 11.09
C LEU A 50 9.38 1.38 11.25
N ALA A 51 10.02 0.23 11.08
CA ALA A 51 9.41 -1.08 11.29
C ALA A 51 8.96 -1.28 12.74
N ARG A 52 9.76 -0.83 13.72
CA ARG A 52 9.36 -0.88 15.15
C ARG A 52 8.17 0.02 15.44
N VAL A 53 8.17 1.25 14.89
CA VAL A 53 7.04 2.18 15.03
C VAL A 53 5.78 1.60 14.42
N ALA A 54 5.86 1.05 13.21
CA ALA A 54 4.72 0.45 12.52
C ALA A 54 4.11 -0.72 13.31
N ARG A 55 4.96 -1.60 13.86
CA ARG A 55 4.50 -2.71 14.72
C ARG A 55 3.80 -2.21 15.97
N ALA A 56 4.36 -1.21 16.65
CA ALA A 56 3.78 -0.63 17.85
C ALA A 56 2.42 0.06 17.58
N ALA A 57 2.28 0.72 16.42
CA ALA A 57 1.02 1.33 16.00
C ALA A 57 -0.06 0.28 15.74
N LEU A 58 0.28 -0.81 15.05
CA LEU A 58 -0.64 -1.92 14.77
C LEU A 58 -1.06 -2.69 16.03
N THR A 59 -0.20 -2.78 17.05
CA THR A 59 -0.58 -3.40 18.33
C THR A 59 -1.58 -2.57 19.13
N ARG A 60 -1.58 -1.24 18.96
CA ARG A 60 -2.50 -0.34 19.70
C ARG A 60 -3.91 -0.30 19.11
N GLU A 61 -4.09 -0.53 17.81
CA GLU A 61 -5.43 -0.67 17.22
C GLU A 61 -6.13 -1.98 17.64
N GLY A 62 -5.38 -2.97 18.14
CA GLY A 62 -5.95 -4.22 18.67
C GLY A 62 -6.35 -4.16 20.15
N ASP A 63 -6.07 -3.06 20.85
CA ASP A 63 -6.31 -2.87 22.28
C ASP A 63 -7.37 -1.76 22.47
N CYS A 64 -8.60 -2.03 22.01
CA CYS A 64 -9.79 -1.34 22.51
C CYS A 64 -10.38 -2.20 23.65
N PRO A 65 -10.56 -1.66 24.87
CA PRO A 65 -11.39 -2.30 25.89
C PRO A 65 -12.87 -2.37 25.47
#